data_AF-A0A842X0T8-F1
#
_entry.id   AF-A0A842X0T8-F1
#
_cell.length_a   1.000
_cell.length_b   1.000
_cell.length_c   1.000
_cell.angle_alpha   90.00
_cell.angle_beta   90.00
_cell.angle_gamma   90.00
#
_symmetry.space_group_name_H-M   'P 1'
#
loop_
_entity.id
_entity.type
_entity.pdbx_description
1 polymer ?
#
loop_
_entity_poly.entity_id
_entity_poly.type
_entity_poly.pdbx_seq_one_letter_code
_entity_poly.pdbx_strand_id
1 'polypeptide(L)'
;MFLFPSSALLIDLTLIWRKRYVSIPLAKVRGTLLQLGLLTEILLLVVLALIGGAISSYLVINRYEGNLVDIPHAIVAEDNFITTQELEELRESKDYESEVVQKIIDYASQRSELQDIHKYLSTYLLPVELAIFRALAEAMIEDGPVNLGKEPYLLGGWRNKNQLMELANVPKKALYGRNNVIKRFLTLGIVKRRTSTSKWGRQKYQYSLNKGLDIVKKYVNTLWELKKKTNTDK
;
A
#
# COMPACT_ATOMS: atom_id res chain seq x y z
N MET A 1 43.23 25.39 -63.28
CA MET A 1 44.63 25.84 -63.12
C MET A 1 44.63 26.90 -62.03
N PHE A 2 44.96 26.50 -60.80
CA PHE A 2 45.02 27.38 -59.63
C PHE A 2 46.48 27.80 -59.42
N LEU A 3 46.73 29.09 -59.30
CA LEU A 3 47.95 29.64 -58.70
C LEU A 3 47.53 30.54 -57.53
N PHE A 4 47.88 30.09 -56.32
CA PHE A 4 48.17 30.91 -55.15
C PHE A 4 49.27 31.93 -55.50
N PRO A 5 49.31 33.14 -54.90
CA PRO A 5 49.80 33.33 -53.53
C PRO A 5 48.97 34.41 -52.78
N SER A 6 49.05 34.66 -51.47
CA SER A 6 50.26 34.98 -50.72
C SER A 6 49.99 34.91 -49.21
N SER A 7 50.95 34.27 -48.57
CA SER A 7 51.16 34.03 -47.15
C SER A 7 51.57 35.30 -46.37
N ALA A 8 50.62 36.18 -46.06
CA ALA A 8 50.88 37.36 -45.22
C ALA A 8 49.91 37.54 -44.03
N LEU A 9 48.98 36.60 -43.80
CA LEU A 9 47.89 36.75 -42.82
C LEU A 9 47.91 35.72 -41.68
N LEU A 10 49.05 35.06 -41.43
CA LEU A 10 49.15 33.99 -40.42
C LEU A 10 50.01 34.31 -39.20
N ILE A 11 50.61 35.51 -39.12
CA ILE A 11 51.48 35.88 -37.99
C ILE A 11 50.73 36.70 -36.92
N ASP A 12 49.54 37.26 -37.20
CA ASP A 12 48.86 38.16 -36.25
C ASP A 12 47.74 37.53 -35.41
N LEU A 13 47.26 36.32 -35.74
CA LEU A 13 46.19 35.67 -34.97
C LEU A 13 46.69 34.87 -33.76
N THR A 14 47.96 34.47 -33.72
CA THR A 14 48.55 33.75 -32.58
C THR A 14 48.83 34.68 -31.39
N LEU A 15 49.06 35.97 -31.63
CA LEU A 15 49.27 36.96 -30.56
C LEU A 15 47.95 37.45 -29.94
N ILE A 16 46.85 37.43 -30.68
CA ILE A 16 45.52 37.78 -30.18
C ILE A 16 44.92 36.64 -29.33
N TRP A 17 45.19 35.38 -29.67
CA TRP A 17 44.70 34.23 -28.87
C TRP A 17 45.48 34.01 -27.56
N ARG A 18 46.75 34.44 -27.48
CA ARG A 18 47.56 34.28 -26.26
C ARG A 18 47.25 35.29 -25.16
N LYS A 19 46.60 36.41 -25.47
CA LYS A 19 46.22 37.43 -24.47
C LYS A 19 44.81 37.28 -23.87
N ARG A 20 43.96 36.37 -24.39
CA ARG A 20 42.62 36.11 -23.82
C ARG A 20 42.52 34.87 -22.92
N TYR A 21 43.57 34.04 -22.85
CA TYR A 21 43.59 32.84 -21.98
C TYR A 21 44.59 32.91 -20.81
N VAL A 22 45.20 34.07 -20.58
CA VAL A 22 45.97 34.29 -19.36
C VAL A 22 45.05 34.97 -18.35
N SER A 23 44.84 34.27 -17.24
CA SER A 23 43.99 34.61 -16.10
C SER A 23 42.51 34.21 -16.18
N ILE A 24 42.22 32.93 -16.42
CA ILE A 24 41.22 32.32 -15.51
C ILE A 24 41.96 32.21 -14.17
N PRO A 25 41.58 32.98 -13.14
CA PRO A 25 42.28 32.89 -11.88
C PRO A 25 42.22 31.44 -11.39
N LEU A 26 43.38 30.84 -11.08
CA LEU A 26 43.49 29.49 -10.52
C LEU A 26 42.57 29.29 -9.30
N ALA A 27 42.19 30.37 -8.61
CA ALA A 27 41.17 30.40 -7.57
C ALA A 27 39.77 29.97 -8.03
N LYS A 28 39.35 30.34 -9.26
CA LYS A 28 38.02 30.02 -9.80
C LYS A 28 37.92 28.55 -10.24
N VAL A 29 39.01 27.98 -10.79
CA VAL A 29 39.09 26.54 -11.13
C VAL A 29 39.17 25.67 -9.87
N ARG A 30 39.90 26.12 -8.83
CA ARG A 30 39.91 25.43 -7.52
C ARG A 30 38.54 25.47 -6.84
N GLY A 31 37.83 26.59 -6.91
CA GLY A 31 36.47 26.71 -6.37
C GLY A 31 35.49 25.73 -7.02
N THR A 32 35.52 25.60 -8.34
CA THR A 32 34.65 24.65 -9.06
C THR A 32 35.02 23.18 -8.80
N LEU A 33 36.30 22.85 -8.64
CA LEU A 33 36.73 21.49 -8.30
C LEU A 33 36.35 21.09 -6.87
N LEU A 34 36.46 22.02 -5.91
CA LEU A 34 36.00 21.82 -4.54
C LEU A 34 34.47 21.66 -4.47
N GLN A 35 33.71 22.43 -5.25
CA GLN A 35 32.25 22.28 -5.33
C GLN A 35 31.82 20.96 -5.98
N LEU A 36 32.51 20.52 -7.04
CA LEU A 36 32.25 19.22 -7.65
C LEU A 36 32.57 18.06 -6.70
N GLY A 37 33.68 18.15 -5.95
CA GLY A 37 34.05 17.17 -4.92
C GLY A 37 32.98 17.07 -3.82
N LEU A 38 32.54 18.21 -3.30
CA LEU A 38 31.48 18.27 -2.28
C LEU A 38 30.17 17.66 -2.80
N LEU A 39 29.77 17.96 -4.03
CA LEU A 39 28.56 17.40 -4.64
C LEU A 39 28.67 15.88 -4.82
N THR A 40 29.83 15.37 -5.24
CA THR A 40 30.05 13.92 -5.36
C THR A 40 30.00 13.21 -4.01
N GLU A 41 30.52 13.82 -2.95
CA GLU A 41 30.44 13.25 -1.59
C GLU A 41 29.00 13.22 -1.05
N ILE A 42 28.24 14.31 -1.26
CA ILE A 42 26.81 14.36 -0.89
C ILE A 42 26.03 13.30 -1.66
N LEU A 43 26.27 13.16 -2.96
CA LEU A 43 25.61 12.15 -3.79
C LEU A 43 25.94 10.73 -3.30
N LEU A 44 27.20 10.46 -2.97
CA LEU A 44 27.65 9.17 -2.43
C LEU A 44 26.95 8.84 -1.10
N LEU A 45 26.84 9.81 -0.20
CA LEU A 45 26.14 9.65 1.09
C LEU A 45 24.65 9.33 0.89
N VAL A 46 23.99 10.01 -0.06
CA VAL A 46 22.58 9.75 -0.39
C VAL A 46 22.41 8.34 -0.95
N VAL A 47 23.28 7.92 -1.88
CA VAL A 47 23.24 6.57 -2.46
C VAL A 47 23.46 5.49 -1.39
N LEU A 48 24.45 5.67 -0.50
CA LEU A 48 24.71 4.75 0.60
C LEU A 48 23.54 4.68 1.59
N ALA A 49 22.89 5.82 1.89
CA ALA A 49 21.70 5.84 2.73
C ALA A 49 20.52 5.10 2.09
N LEU A 50 20.33 5.22 0.77
CA LEU A 50 19.28 4.50 0.03
C LEU A 50 19.55 2.99 -0.01
N ILE A 51 20.79 2.57 -0.31
CA ILE A 51 21.18 1.15 -0.32
C ILE A 51 21.07 0.57 1.09
N GLY A 52 21.56 1.28 2.11
CA GLY A 52 21.45 0.85 3.51
C GLY A 52 20.00 0.73 3.97
N GLY A 53 19.14 1.66 3.57
CA GLY A 53 17.70 1.60 3.80
C GLY A 53 17.07 0.37 3.14
N ALA A 54 17.37 0.11 1.86
CA ALA A 54 16.85 -1.04 1.13
C ALA A 54 17.29 -2.38 1.72
N ILE A 55 18.58 -2.51 2.11
CA ILE A 55 19.10 -3.72 2.77
C ILE A 55 18.44 -3.91 4.14
N SER A 56 18.26 -2.83 4.91
CA SER A 56 17.56 -2.90 6.20
C SER A 56 16.12 -3.36 6.01
N SER A 57 15.39 -2.82 5.04
CA SER A 57 14.04 -3.26 4.68
C SER A 57 14.00 -4.73 4.25
N TYR A 58 14.95 -5.18 3.43
CA TYR A 58 15.04 -6.57 2.96
C TYR A 58 15.33 -7.55 4.12
N LEU A 59 16.27 -7.23 5.02
CA LEU A 59 16.56 -8.04 6.20
C LEU A 59 15.40 -8.07 7.19
N VAL A 60 14.66 -6.97 7.31
CA VAL A 60 13.41 -6.94 8.07
C VAL A 60 12.42 -7.92 7.43
N ILE A 61 12.19 -7.89 6.12
CA ILE A 61 11.27 -8.81 5.43
C ILE A 61 11.67 -10.28 5.61
N ASN A 62 12.94 -10.65 5.38
CA ASN A 62 13.39 -12.05 5.53
C ASN A 62 13.29 -12.56 6.98
N ARG A 63 13.44 -11.69 7.98
CA ARG A 63 13.21 -12.05 9.40
C ARG A 63 11.73 -12.28 9.73
N TYR A 64 10.82 -11.74 8.91
CA TYR A 64 9.37 -11.95 9.05
C TYR A 64 8.97 -13.31 8.47
N GLU A 65 9.52 -13.71 7.33
CA GLU A 65 9.23 -15.01 6.72
C GLU A 65 9.69 -16.17 7.62
N GLY A 66 10.93 -16.14 8.13
CA GLY A 66 11.48 -17.22 8.96
C GLY A 66 10.82 -17.43 10.33
N ASN A 67 9.90 -16.55 10.76
CA ASN A 67 9.20 -16.66 12.06
C ASN A 67 7.69 -16.96 11.93
N LEU A 68 7.19 -17.10 10.69
CA LEU A 68 5.79 -17.37 10.36
C LEU A 68 5.59 -18.70 9.61
N VAL A 69 6.66 -19.48 9.39
CA VAL A 69 6.64 -20.75 8.62
C VAL A 69 5.77 -21.85 9.25
N ASP A 70 5.38 -21.73 10.52
CA ASP A 70 4.52 -22.73 11.19
C ASP A 70 3.02 -22.36 11.19
N ILE A 71 2.55 -21.61 10.19
CA ILE A 71 1.11 -21.43 9.99
C ILE A 71 0.66 -22.48 8.96
N PRO A 72 -0.15 -23.48 9.32
CA PRO A 72 -0.73 -24.37 8.33
C PRO A 72 -1.48 -23.50 7.30
N HIS A 73 -1.18 -23.70 6.02
CA HIS A 73 -1.78 -23.00 4.86
C HIS A 73 -3.29 -23.24 4.69
N ALA A 74 -4.01 -23.58 5.75
CA ALA A 74 -5.44 -23.90 5.77
C ALA A 74 -6.34 -22.70 6.10
N ILE A 75 -5.83 -21.46 6.11
CA ILE A 75 -6.65 -20.25 6.30
C ILE A 75 -6.76 -19.48 5.00
N VAL A 76 -7.31 -20.12 3.97
CA VAL A 76 -8.18 -19.46 2.99
C VAL A 76 -9.19 -20.51 2.58
N ALA A 77 -10.44 -20.31 2.98
CA ALA A 77 -11.56 -21.06 2.46
C ALA A 77 -11.49 -20.99 0.92
N GLU A 78 -11.46 -22.14 0.25
CA GLU A 78 -11.79 -22.26 -1.16
C GLU A 78 -13.25 -21.83 -1.33
N ASP A 79 -13.49 -20.53 -1.35
CA ASP A 79 -14.70 -19.95 -1.90
C ASP A 79 -14.61 -20.24 -3.40
N ASN A 80 -15.39 -21.18 -3.91
CA ASN A 80 -15.53 -21.38 -5.36
C ASN A 80 -15.92 -20.03 -6.00
N PHE A 81 -14.93 -19.40 -6.64
CA PHE A 81 -15.02 -18.08 -7.23
C PHE A 81 -15.44 -18.22 -8.69
N ILE A 82 -16.49 -17.48 -9.08
CA ILE A 82 -16.83 -17.29 -10.48
C ILE A 82 -15.70 -16.46 -11.11
N THR A 83 -15.16 -16.94 -12.22
CA THR A 83 -14.08 -16.27 -12.95
C THR A 83 -14.61 -15.06 -13.72
N THR A 84 -13.76 -14.08 -14.01
CA THR A 84 -14.15 -12.90 -14.80
C THR A 84 -14.70 -13.27 -16.19
N GLN A 85 -14.25 -14.40 -16.76
CA GLN A 85 -14.77 -14.93 -18.03
C GLN A 85 -16.22 -15.40 -17.95
N GLU A 86 -16.59 -16.16 -16.91
CA GLU A 86 -17.97 -16.63 -16.71
C GLU A 86 -18.96 -15.46 -16.50
N LEU A 87 -18.46 -14.32 -16.00
CA LEU A 87 -19.22 -13.09 -15.79
C LEU A 87 -19.50 -12.36 -17.11
N GLU A 88 -18.53 -12.33 -18.02
CA GLU A 88 -18.67 -11.80 -19.38
C GLU A 88 -19.67 -12.63 -20.20
N GLU A 89 -19.61 -13.96 -20.09
CA GLU A 89 -20.52 -14.88 -20.78
C GLU A 89 -21.99 -14.70 -20.35
N LEU A 90 -22.24 -14.47 -19.06
CA LEU A 90 -23.59 -14.17 -18.56
C LEU A 90 -24.13 -12.84 -19.10
N ARG A 91 -23.25 -11.86 -19.31
CA ARG A 91 -23.60 -10.51 -19.79
C ARG A 91 -23.94 -10.48 -21.28
N GLU A 92 -23.40 -11.41 -22.06
CA GLU A 92 -23.67 -11.55 -23.50
C GLU A 92 -24.91 -12.42 -23.82
N SER A 93 -25.51 -13.07 -22.81
CA SER A 93 -26.70 -13.91 -23.00
C SER A 93 -27.98 -13.10 -23.28
N LYS A 94 -28.85 -13.59 -24.19
CA LYS A 94 -30.10 -12.92 -24.60
C LYS A 94 -31.16 -12.77 -23.49
N ASP A 95 -30.93 -13.34 -22.31
CA ASP A 95 -31.81 -13.24 -21.12
C ASP A 95 -31.47 -12.04 -20.21
N TYR A 96 -30.57 -11.15 -20.65
CA TYR A 96 -30.11 -9.96 -19.94
C TYR A 96 -31.23 -9.04 -19.42
N GLU A 97 -32.41 -9.01 -20.06
CA GLU A 97 -33.54 -8.15 -19.66
C GLU A 97 -34.34 -8.67 -18.44
N SER A 98 -34.05 -9.87 -17.94
CA SER A 98 -34.68 -10.37 -16.71
C SER A 98 -34.12 -9.66 -15.48
N GLU A 99 -35.00 -9.10 -14.63
CA GLU A 99 -34.64 -8.47 -13.35
C GLU A 99 -33.77 -9.40 -12.48
N VAL A 100 -33.95 -10.72 -12.61
CA VAL A 100 -33.17 -11.75 -11.93
C VAL A 100 -31.73 -11.82 -12.48
N VAL A 101 -31.56 -11.75 -13.80
CA VAL A 101 -30.24 -11.79 -14.46
C VAL A 101 -29.45 -10.52 -14.13
N GLN A 102 -30.09 -9.36 -14.11
CA GLN A 102 -29.43 -8.11 -13.70
C GLN A 102 -28.98 -8.17 -12.23
N LYS A 103 -29.78 -8.73 -11.32
CA LYS A 103 -29.37 -8.96 -9.91
C LYS A 103 -28.17 -9.89 -9.80
N ILE A 104 -28.11 -10.96 -10.60
CA ILE A 104 -26.98 -11.89 -10.66
C ILE A 104 -25.72 -11.20 -11.17
N ILE A 105 -25.81 -10.42 -12.25
CA ILE A 105 -24.68 -9.67 -12.82
C ILE A 105 -24.17 -8.63 -11.83
N ASP A 106 -25.06 -7.85 -11.20
CA ASP A 106 -24.69 -6.85 -10.21
C ASP A 106 -24.06 -7.49 -8.96
N TYR A 107 -24.52 -8.68 -8.55
CA TYR A 107 -23.92 -9.44 -7.47
C TYR A 107 -22.53 -9.97 -7.84
N ALA A 108 -22.39 -10.54 -9.03
CA ALA A 108 -21.14 -11.07 -9.52
C ALA A 108 -20.09 -9.96 -9.71
N SER A 109 -20.48 -8.82 -10.26
CA SER A 109 -19.60 -7.64 -10.45
C SER A 109 -19.10 -7.07 -9.12
N GLN A 110 -19.98 -6.94 -8.11
CA GLN A 110 -19.56 -6.50 -6.77
C GLN A 110 -18.66 -7.52 -6.06
N ARG A 111 -18.92 -8.82 -6.27
CA ARG A 111 -18.06 -9.90 -5.77
C ARG A 111 -16.68 -9.84 -6.43
N SER A 112 -16.61 -9.56 -7.73
CA SER A 112 -15.37 -9.32 -8.47
C SER A 112 -14.64 -8.07 -7.98
N GLU A 113 -15.34 -6.97 -7.71
CA GLU A 113 -14.69 -5.76 -7.17
C GLU A 113 -14.08 -6.01 -5.77
N LEU A 114 -14.79 -6.74 -4.90
CA LEU A 114 -14.24 -7.11 -3.58
C LEU A 114 -12.99 -7.98 -3.73
N GLN A 115 -12.98 -8.93 -4.68
CA GLN A 115 -11.82 -9.77 -4.99
C GLN A 115 -10.64 -8.93 -5.49
N ASP A 116 -10.87 -7.96 -6.36
CA ASP A 116 -9.82 -7.09 -6.88
C ASP A 116 -9.20 -6.24 -5.76
N ILE A 117 -10.02 -5.67 -4.87
CA ILE A 117 -9.50 -4.94 -3.71
C ILE A 117 -8.75 -5.89 -2.77
N HIS A 118 -9.26 -7.10 -2.55
CA HIS A 118 -8.61 -8.10 -1.70
C HIS A 118 -7.26 -8.53 -2.26
N LYS A 119 -7.17 -8.76 -3.58
CA LYS A 119 -5.95 -9.08 -4.33
C LYS A 119 -4.96 -7.92 -4.33
N TYR A 120 -5.44 -6.69 -4.46
CA TYR A 120 -4.61 -5.50 -4.31
C TYR A 120 -4.03 -5.44 -2.89
N LEU A 121 -4.85 -5.63 -1.86
CA LEU A 121 -4.39 -5.61 -0.46
C LEU A 121 -3.42 -6.74 -0.13
N SER A 122 -3.62 -7.94 -0.68
CA SER A 122 -2.70 -9.08 -0.47
C SER A 122 -1.31 -8.87 -1.07
N THR A 123 -1.15 -7.89 -1.97
CA THR A 123 0.16 -7.49 -2.48
C THR A 123 0.99 -6.75 -1.42
N TYR A 124 0.34 -6.10 -0.44
CA TYR A 124 1.00 -5.28 0.59
C TYR A 124 0.86 -5.80 2.02
N LEU A 125 -0.14 -6.65 2.25
CA LEU A 125 -0.47 -7.22 3.55
C LEU A 125 -0.23 -8.73 3.55
N LEU A 126 0.38 -9.22 4.62
CA LEU A 126 0.50 -10.66 4.85
C LEU A 126 -0.89 -11.28 5.08
N PRO A 127 -1.08 -12.59 4.84
CA PRO A 127 -2.38 -13.25 5.03
C PRO A 127 -3.01 -13.01 6.41
N VAL A 128 -2.21 -13.07 7.49
CA VAL A 128 -2.64 -12.79 8.87
C VAL A 128 -3.09 -11.34 9.05
N GLU A 129 -2.41 -10.41 8.37
CA GLU A 129 -2.75 -8.98 8.43
C GLU A 129 -4.04 -8.70 7.67
N LEU A 130 -4.21 -9.34 6.52
CA LEU A 130 -5.42 -9.24 5.72
C LEU A 130 -6.63 -9.84 6.46
N ALA A 131 -6.44 -10.96 7.17
CA ALA A 131 -7.48 -11.55 8.02
C ALA A 131 -7.91 -10.58 9.15
N ILE A 132 -6.94 -9.94 9.83
CA ILE A 132 -7.24 -8.95 10.87
C ILE A 132 -7.90 -7.70 10.27
N PHE A 133 -7.47 -7.26 9.09
CA PHE A 133 -8.06 -6.14 8.38
C PHE A 133 -9.53 -6.42 8.03
N ARG A 134 -9.81 -7.61 7.47
CA ARG A 134 -11.16 -8.07 7.17
C ARG A 134 -12.03 -8.17 8.43
N ALA A 135 -11.52 -8.75 9.52
CA ALA A 135 -12.25 -8.85 10.78
C ALA A 135 -12.63 -7.49 11.37
N LEU A 136 -11.75 -6.49 11.25
CA LEU A 136 -12.07 -5.12 11.66
C LEU A 136 -13.11 -4.47 10.73
N ALA A 137 -13.04 -4.71 9.41
CA ALA A 137 -14.04 -4.22 8.46
C ALA A 137 -15.42 -4.83 8.73
N GLU A 138 -15.48 -6.13 9.01
CA GLU A 138 -16.71 -6.82 9.38
C GLU A 138 -17.28 -6.30 10.71
N ALA A 139 -16.43 -6.05 11.70
CA ALA A 139 -16.84 -5.45 12.96
C ALA A 139 -17.43 -4.02 12.79
N MET A 140 -16.88 -3.23 11.85
CA MET A 140 -17.42 -1.90 11.52
C MET A 140 -18.83 -1.99 10.94
N ILE A 141 -19.05 -2.97 10.07
CA ILE A 141 -20.36 -3.30 9.50
C ILE A 141 -21.36 -3.75 10.57
N GLU A 142 -20.97 -4.66 11.46
CA GLU A 142 -21.83 -5.22 12.52
C GLU A 142 -22.24 -4.18 13.56
N ASP A 143 -21.31 -3.34 13.99
CA ASP A 143 -21.57 -2.29 14.98
C ASP A 143 -22.20 -1.03 14.34
N GLY A 144 -22.27 -0.99 13.01
CA GLY A 144 -22.77 0.14 12.24
C GLY A 144 -24.25 0.40 12.53
N PRO A 145 -24.63 1.58 13.07
CA PRO A 145 -26.03 1.90 13.32
C PRO A 145 -26.80 2.01 12.00
N VAL A 146 -27.70 1.07 11.72
CA VAL A 146 -28.48 0.95 10.47
C VAL A 146 -29.16 2.27 10.01
N ASN A 147 -29.44 3.18 10.94
CA ASN A 147 -30.24 4.38 10.70
C ASN A 147 -29.48 5.73 10.74
N LEU A 148 -28.14 5.75 10.76
CA LEU A 148 -27.36 6.99 10.89
C LEU A 148 -26.54 7.35 9.63
N GLY A 149 -27.07 8.23 8.79
CA GLY A 149 -26.33 8.94 7.74
C GLY A 149 -26.03 8.15 6.45
N LYS A 150 -25.21 8.72 5.56
CA LYS A 150 -24.85 8.11 4.26
C LYS A 150 -23.90 6.90 4.37
N GLU A 151 -23.15 6.77 5.46
CA GLU A 151 -22.15 5.70 5.68
C GLU A 151 -22.19 5.18 7.13
N PRO A 152 -23.31 4.56 7.55
CA PRO A 152 -23.54 4.18 8.95
C PRO A 152 -22.50 3.21 9.51
N TYR A 153 -21.99 2.31 8.66
CA TYR A 153 -20.99 1.30 9.01
C TYR A 153 -19.62 1.88 9.35
N LEU A 154 -19.32 3.16 9.07
CA LEU A 154 -18.04 3.78 9.42
C LEU A 154 -17.97 4.35 10.86
N LEU A 155 -19.02 4.18 11.65
CA LEU A 155 -19.12 4.73 13.01
C LEU A 155 -18.71 3.74 14.11
N GLY A 156 -18.69 2.43 13.82
CA GLY A 156 -18.47 1.35 14.78
C GLY A 156 -17.13 0.61 14.66
N GLY A 157 -17.11 -0.65 15.08
CA GLY A 157 -16.02 -1.60 14.81
C GLY A 157 -14.87 -1.58 15.79
N TRP A 158 -15.12 -1.18 17.04
CA TRP A 158 -14.08 -1.18 18.06
C TRP A 158 -13.92 -2.57 18.66
N ARG A 159 -12.77 -3.20 18.41
CA ARG A 159 -12.46 -4.54 18.92
C ARG A 159 -11.17 -4.52 19.73
N ASN A 160 -11.15 -5.33 20.77
CA ASN A 160 -9.96 -5.55 21.58
C ASN A 160 -9.11 -6.70 20.99
N LYS A 161 -7.88 -6.91 21.47
CA LYS A 161 -6.99 -7.93 20.88
C LYS A 161 -7.49 -9.37 21.04
N ASN A 162 -8.27 -9.68 22.08
CA ASN A 162 -8.83 -11.02 22.22
C ASN A 162 -9.95 -11.26 21.19
N GLN A 163 -10.85 -10.28 21.04
CA GLN A 163 -11.91 -10.34 20.05
C GLN A 163 -11.34 -10.48 18.64
N LEU A 164 -10.26 -9.75 18.32
CA LEU A 164 -9.61 -9.87 17.00
C LEU A 164 -8.95 -11.22 16.78
N MET A 165 -8.45 -11.86 17.83
CA MET A 165 -7.88 -13.20 17.75
C MET A 165 -8.94 -14.21 17.31
N GLU A 166 -10.12 -14.12 17.93
CA GLU A 166 -11.27 -14.98 17.67
C GLU A 166 -11.88 -14.68 16.29
N LEU A 167 -12.20 -13.42 16.01
CA LEU A 167 -12.85 -13.00 14.76
C LEU A 167 -11.97 -13.24 13.52
N ALA A 168 -10.66 -12.98 13.61
CA ALA A 168 -9.76 -13.18 12.49
C ALA A 168 -9.19 -14.61 12.43
N ASN A 169 -9.51 -15.46 13.40
CA ASN A 169 -8.92 -16.81 13.56
C ASN A 169 -7.39 -16.81 13.45
N VAL A 170 -6.73 -15.90 14.17
CA VAL A 170 -5.27 -15.71 14.12
C VAL A 170 -4.60 -16.17 15.41
N PRO A 171 -3.35 -16.68 15.36
CA PRO A 171 -2.65 -17.11 16.55
C PRO A 171 -2.37 -15.92 17.49
N LYS A 172 -2.42 -16.17 18.80
CA LYS A 172 -2.12 -15.16 19.85
C LYS A 172 -0.80 -14.42 19.62
N LYS A 173 0.22 -15.10 19.08
CA LYS A 173 1.54 -14.54 18.76
C LYS A 173 1.45 -13.38 17.73
N ALA A 174 0.50 -13.43 16.79
CA ALA A 174 0.31 -12.36 15.80
C ALA A 174 -0.18 -11.04 16.41
N LEU A 175 -0.94 -11.10 17.52
CA LEU A 175 -1.51 -9.93 18.18
C LEU A 175 -0.74 -9.49 19.43
N TYR A 176 -0.05 -10.40 20.11
CA TYR A 176 0.69 -10.12 21.35
C TYR A 176 2.21 -10.20 21.21
N GLY A 177 2.74 -10.69 20.08
CA GLY A 177 4.16 -10.79 19.83
C GLY A 177 4.88 -9.44 19.74
N ARG A 178 6.21 -9.49 19.75
CA ARG A 178 7.09 -8.31 19.64
C ARG A 178 6.80 -7.48 18.37
N ASN A 179 6.52 -8.17 17.26
CA ASN A 179 6.15 -7.60 15.97
C ASN A 179 4.66 -7.84 15.68
N ASN A 180 3.79 -7.53 16.65
CA ASN A 180 2.36 -7.75 16.44
C ASN A 180 1.78 -6.85 15.35
N VAL A 181 0.84 -7.42 14.58
CA VAL A 181 0.19 -6.78 13.44
C VAL A 181 -0.43 -5.43 13.82
N ILE A 182 -1.09 -5.36 14.98
CA ILE A 182 -1.73 -4.13 15.47
C ILE A 182 -0.74 -2.99 15.64
N LYS A 183 0.49 -3.27 16.11
CA LYS A 183 1.53 -2.25 16.22
C LYS A 183 1.92 -1.71 14.84
N ARG A 184 2.09 -2.58 13.84
CA ARG A 184 2.40 -2.19 12.45
C ARG A 184 1.25 -1.37 11.85
N PHE A 185 0.00 -1.82 12.01
CA PHE A 185 -1.18 -1.10 11.54
C PHE A 185 -1.34 0.29 12.18
N LEU A 186 -0.98 0.46 13.45
CA LEU A 186 -0.94 1.77 14.09
C LEU A 186 0.15 2.66 13.48
N THR A 187 1.35 2.12 13.25
CA THR A 187 2.45 2.87 12.62
C THR A 187 2.09 3.32 11.21
N LEU A 188 1.42 2.47 10.44
CA LEU A 188 0.96 2.77 9.08
C LEU A 188 -0.30 3.66 9.04
N GLY A 189 -0.90 3.97 10.20
CA GLY A 189 -2.14 4.74 10.26
C GLY A 189 -3.37 4.02 9.72
N ILE A 190 -3.29 2.70 9.47
CA ILE A 190 -4.39 1.85 9.01
C ILE A 190 -5.44 1.68 10.10
N VAL A 191 -5.01 1.64 11.36
CA VAL A 191 -5.87 1.44 12.53
C VAL A 191 -5.77 2.64 13.47
N LYS A 192 -6.90 2.98 14.10
CA LYS A 192 -6.96 3.90 15.24
C LYS A 192 -7.08 3.14 16.54
N ARG A 193 -6.51 3.70 17.62
CA ARG A 193 -6.56 3.13 18.98
C ARG A 193 -7.32 4.09 19.90
N ARG A 194 -8.19 3.54 20.74
CA ARG A 194 -8.78 4.26 21.88
C ARG A 194 -8.58 3.49 23.18
N THR A 195 -8.69 4.18 24.31
CA THR A 195 -8.75 3.52 25.62
C THR A 195 -10.06 2.76 25.77
N SER A 196 -9.99 1.53 26.27
CA SER A 196 -11.18 0.75 26.61
C SER A 196 -11.89 1.38 27.81
N THR A 197 -13.21 1.46 27.77
CA THR A 197 -14.04 1.88 28.91
C THR A 197 -14.25 0.75 29.92
N SER A 198 -14.08 -0.52 29.50
CA SER A 198 -14.25 -1.67 30.37
C SER A 198 -13.04 -1.84 31.30
N LYS A 199 -13.32 -1.92 32.61
CA LYS A 199 -12.34 -2.27 33.65
C LYS A 199 -12.11 -3.77 33.77
N TRP A 200 -12.93 -4.60 33.11
CA TRP A 200 -12.88 -6.05 33.21
C TRP A 200 -11.83 -6.64 32.24
N GLY A 201 -11.02 -7.57 32.73
CA GLY A 201 -10.06 -8.32 31.89
C GLY A 201 -8.75 -7.60 31.52
N ARG A 202 -8.39 -6.48 32.17
CA ARG A 202 -7.13 -5.71 31.93
C ARG A 202 -6.92 -5.27 30.47
N GLN A 203 -7.96 -5.27 29.65
CA GLN A 203 -7.93 -4.84 28.25
C GLN A 203 -7.85 -3.31 28.18
N LYS A 204 -6.65 -2.75 28.02
CA LYS A 204 -6.43 -1.29 28.05
C LYS A 204 -6.94 -0.55 26.81
N TYR A 205 -6.99 -1.23 25.65
CA TYR A 205 -7.17 -0.58 24.36
C TYR A 205 -8.12 -1.34 23.44
N GLN A 206 -8.83 -0.57 22.61
CA GLN A 206 -9.63 -1.05 21.49
C GLN A 206 -9.11 -0.44 20.19
N TYR A 207 -9.37 -1.13 19.09
CA TYR A 207 -8.86 -0.83 17.75
C TYR A 207 -9.99 -0.86 16.73
N SER A 208 -9.95 0.05 15.76
CA SER A 208 -10.88 0.11 14.61
C SER A 208 -10.11 0.59 13.38
N LEU A 209 -10.56 0.27 12.16
CA LEU A 209 -9.92 0.79 10.95
C LEU A 209 -10.03 2.31 10.89
N ASN A 210 -9.03 2.93 10.27
CA ASN A 210 -9.01 4.36 10.06
C ASN A 210 -9.93 4.73 8.90
N LYS A 211 -11.14 5.18 9.24
CA LYS A 211 -12.14 5.69 8.27
C LYS A 211 -11.69 6.90 7.46
N GLY A 212 -10.57 7.53 7.80
CA GLY A 212 -9.97 8.59 6.98
C GLY A 212 -9.24 8.09 5.74
N LEU A 213 -9.03 6.77 5.59
CA LEU A 213 -8.36 6.18 4.44
C LEU A 213 -9.37 5.72 3.39
N ASP A 214 -9.18 6.16 2.14
CA ASP A 214 -10.10 5.83 1.04
C ASP A 214 -10.16 4.33 0.76
N ILE A 215 -9.03 3.62 0.90
CA ILE A 215 -8.99 2.16 0.75
C ILE A 215 -9.85 1.45 1.80
N VAL A 216 -9.91 1.97 3.03
CA VAL A 216 -10.76 1.43 4.10
C VAL A 216 -12.22 1.67 3.76
N LYS A 217 -12.58 2.91 3.37
CA LYS A 217 -13.97 3.24 2.99
C LYS A 217 -14.43 2.36 1.84
N LYS A 218 -13.62 2.25 0.78
CA LYS A 218 -13.94 1.44 -0.40
C LYS A 218 -14.16 -0.02 -0.01
N TYR A 219 -13.22 -0.63 0.71
CA TYR A 219 -13.31 -2.02 1.13
C TYR A 219 -14.54 -2.29 2.01
N VAL A 220 -14.78 -1.46 3.03
CA VAL A 220 -15.92 -1.64 3.94
C VAL A 220 -17.24 -1.44 3.21
N ASN A 221 -17.33 -0.47 2.29
CA ASN A 221 -18.54 -0.25 1.49
C ASN A 221 -18.84 -1.44 0.57
N THR A 222 -17.86 -1.92 -0.19
CA THR A 222 -18.04 -3.08 -1.06
C THR A 222 -18.44 -4.32 -0.26
N LEU A 223 -17.84 -4.52 0.92
CA LEU A 223 -18.19 -5.62 1.82
C LEU A 223 -19.61 -5.48 2.42
N TRP A 224 -20.04 -4.25 2.73
CA TRP A 224 -21.39 -3.95 3.22
C TRP A 224 -22.45 -4.24 2.16
N GLU A 225 -22.28 -3.71 0.94
CA GLU A 225 -23.21 -3.92 -0.17
C GLU A 225 -23.38 -5.41 -0.48
N LEU A 226 -22.27 -6.17 -0.46
CA LEU A 226 -22.30 -7.61 -0.64
C LEU A 226 -23.12 -8.32 0.46
N LYS A 227 -22.89 -7.98 1.74
CA LYS A 227 -23.66 -8.55 2.87
C LYS A 227 -25.15 -8.16 2.82
N LYS A 228 -25.47 -6.93 2.40
CA LYS A 228 -26.87 -6.46 2.30
C LYS A 228 -27.65 -7.30 1.30
N LYS A 229 -27.08 -7.57 0.12
CA LYS A 229 -27.71 -8.40 -0.92
C LYS A 229 -27.96 -9.84 -0.44
N THR A 230 -26.98 -10.46 0.23
CA THR A 230 -27.13 -11.82 0.77
C THR A 230 -28.25 -11.95 1.81
N ASN A 231 -28.59 -10.87 2.53
CA ASN A 231 -29.67 -10.87 3.52
C ASN A 231 -31.06 -10.61 2.91
N THR A 232 -31.16 -10.01 1.73
CA THR A 232 -32.45 -9.80 1.03
C THR A 232 -32.91 -11.01 0.23
N ASP A 233 -32.02 -11.96 -0.07
CA ASP A 233 -32.33 -13.18 -0.84
C ASP A 233 -32.68 -14.39 0.05
N LYS A 234 -32.78 -14.21 1.36
CA LYS A 234 -33.24 -15.22 2.34
C LYS A 234 -34.64 -14.89 2.84
#